data_AF-A0A8T7D870-F1
#
_entry.id   AF-A0A8T7D870-F1
#
_cell.length_a   1.000
_cell.length_b   1.000
_cell.length_c   1.000
_cell.angle_alpha   90.00
_cell.angle_beta   90.00
_cell.angle_gamma   90.00
#
_symmetry.space_group_name_H-M   'P 1'
#
loop_
_entity.id
_entity.type
_entity.pdbx_description
1 polymer ?
#
loop_
_entity_poly.entity_id
_entity_poly.type
_entity_poly.pdbx_seq_one_letter_code
_entity_poly.pdbx_strand_id
1 'polypeptide(L)'
;MSKIIQAIFVLFSLVIASFTYSSINNPSSIDLNDNKSNLCEDLGKTESSSPETYYQNILQLFMESVARGELVLFDNVIYKDSLKPLRIECHYNIEEKSRTVRIYSVLLVEIYHPTAPEFRIDGITAVLDQYGNITEVIAHVGSLMP
;
A
#
# COMPACT_ATOMS: atom_id res chain seq x y z
N MET A 1 12.45 -2.09 52.46
CA MET A 1 11.57 -1.48 51.44
C MET A 1 10.22 -1.21 52.05
N SER A 2 9.75 0.03 51.97
CA SER A 2 8.56 0.51 52.69
C SER A 2 7.28 -0.10 52.13
N LYS A 3 6.37 -0.58 52.99
CA LYS A 3 5.05 -1.11 52.62
C LYS A 3 4.22 -0.14 51.77
N ILE A 4 4.57 1.15 51.79
CA ILE A 4 3.97 2.22 50.99
C ILE A 4 4.30 2.07 49.49
N ILE A 5 5.51 1.61 49.14
CA ILE A 5 5.93 1.45 47.73
C ILE A 5 5.19 0.28 47.06
N GLN A 6 4.88 -0.77 47.83
CA GLN A 6 4.14 -1.94 47.35
C GLN A 6 2.67 -1.61 47.06
N ALA A 7 2.06 -0.68 47.82
CA ALA A 7 0.69 -0.23 47.58
C ALA A 7 0.56 0.64 46.32
N ILE A 8 1.57 1.47 46.01
CA ILE A 8 1.58 2.31 44.80
C ILE A 8 1.66 1.46 43.54
N PHE A 9 2.44 0.36 43.56
CA PHE A 9 2.58 -0.53 42.41
C PHE A 9 1.30 -1.30 42.07
N VAL A 10 0.51 -1.67 43.08
CA VAL A 10 -0.79 -2.34 42.90
C VAL A 10 -1.85 -1.38 42.38
N LEU A 11 -1.84 -0.11 42.82
CA LEU A 11 -2.73 0.89 42.23
C LEU A 11 -2.39 1.20 40.76
N PHE A 12 -1.10 1.22 40.40
CA PHE A 12 -0.69 1.51 39.02
C PHE A 12 -1.06 0.40 38.04
N SER A 13 -1.13 -0.86 38.50
CA SER A 13 -1.57 -1.99 37.65
C SER A 13 -3.09 -2.00 37.40
N LEU A 14 -3.88 -1.46 38.34
CA LEU A 14 -5.34 -1.38 38.20
C LEU A 14 -5.80 -0.23 37.27
N VAL A 15 -5.01 0.83 37.13
CA VAL A 15 -5.30 1.93 36.19
C VAL A 15 -5.04 1.51 34.74
N ILE A 16 -4.03 0.68 34.47
CA ILE A 16 -3.74 0.19 33.11
C ILE A 16 -4.85 -0.75 32.61
N ALA A 17 -5.42 -1.57 33.49
CA ALA A 17 -6.55 -2.44 33.13
C ALA A 17 -7.85 -1.67 32.82
N SER A 18 -7.99 -0.43 33.32
CA SER A 18 -9.16 0.40 33.04
C SER A 18 -8.98 1.25 31.77
N PHE A 19 -7.75 1.55 31.38
CA PHE A 19 -7.47 2.29 30.14
C PHE A 19 -7.61 1.41 28.88
N THR A 20 -7.41 0.10 28.99
CA THR A 20 -7.67 -0.84 27.88
C THR A 20 -9.14 -1.23 27.76
N TYR A 21 -9.94 -1.09 28.83
CA TYR A 21 -11.38 -1.42 28.76
C TYR A 21 -12.23 -0.27 28.19
N SER A 22 -11.79 0.99 28.34
CA SER A 22 -12.52 2.14 27.80
C SER A 22 -12.21 2.44 26.32
N SER A 23 -11.30 1.71 25.68
CA SER A 23 -11.01 1.85 24.24
C SER A 23 -11.79 0.86 23.35
N ILE A 24 -12.66 0.02 23.92
CA ILE A 24 -13.37 -1.05 23.18
C ILE A 24 -14.87 -0.76 22.98
N ASN A 25 -15.46 0.23 23.66
CA ASN A 25 -16.90 0.49 23.56
C ASN A 25 -17.27 1.88 23.02
N ASN A 26 -16.70 2.22 21.86
CA ASN A 26 -17.31 3.20 20.98
C ASN A 26 -17.63 2.53 19.64
N PRO A 27 -18.79 1.85 19.49
CA PRO A 27 -19.30 1.51 18.18
C PRO A 27 -19.88 2.79 17.57
N SER A 28 -19.02 3.72 17.17
CA SER A 28 -19.39 4.57 16.05
C SER A 28 -19.40 3.65 14.85
N SER A 29 -20.59 3.16 14.51
CA SER A 29 -20.89 2.49 13.25
C SER A 29 -20.61 3.46 12.10
N ILE A 30 -19.33 3.62 11.79
CA ILE A 30 -18.92 3.89 10.42
C ILE A 30 -18.99 2.51 9.79
N ASP A 31 -20.10 2.28 9.12
CA ASP A 31 -20.28 1.22 8.16
C ASP A 31 -19.21 1.44 7.08
N LEU A 32 -17.99 0.98 7.34
CA LEU A 32 -17.01 0.68 6.30
C LEU A 32 -17.53 -0.58 5.65
N ASN A 33 -18.58 -0.37 4.87
CA ASN A 33 -19.14 -1.28 3.91
C ASN A 33 -17.96 -2.04 3.28
N ASP A 34 -18.00 -3.36 3.41
CA ASP A 34 -17.13 -4.38 2.80
C ASP A 34 -17.19 -4.35 1.25
N ASN A 35 -17.24 -3.16 0.66
CA ASN A 35 -17.00 -2.91 -0.75
C ASN A 35 -15.50 -2.70 -0.93
N LYS A 36 -14.70 -3.74 -0.67
CA LYS A 36 -13.48 -3.92 -1.46
C LYS A 36 -13.96 -4.25 -2.87
N SER A 37 -14.30 -3.20 -3.60
CA SER A 37 -14.56 -3.18 -5.03
C SER A 37 -13.59 -4.16 -5.69
N ASN A 38 -14.14 -5.25 -6.24
CA ASN A 38 -13.36 -6.06 -7.16
C ASN A 38 -13.02 -5.13 -8.32
N LEU A 39 -11.75 -4.76 -8.47
CA LEU A 39 -11.15 -4.08 -9.64
C LEU A 39 -11.72 -4.68 -10.93
N CYS A 40 -12.03 -5.98 -10.94
CA CYS A 40 -12.65 -6.68 -12.06
C CYS A 40 -14.19 -6.59 -12.16
N GLU A 41 -14.96 -6.51 -11.06
CA GLU A 41 -16.42 -6.32 -11.17
C GLU A 41 -16.78 -4.87 -11.46
N ASP A 42 -16.13 -3.90 -10.79
CA ASP A 42 -16.51 -2.50 -10.95
C ASP A 42 -16.00 -1.90 -12.25
N LEU A 43 -14.86 -2.38 -12.78
CA LEU A 43 -14.40 -2.02 -14.12
C LEU A 43 -15.05 -2.87 -15.23
N GLY A 44 -15.63 -4.02 -14.88
CA GLY A 44 -16.35 -4.92 -15.80
C GLY A 44 -17.83 -4.59 -15.98
N LYS A 45 -18.47 -3.97 -14.98
CA LYS A 45 -19.89 -3.56 -15.03
C LYS A 45 -20.13 -2.26 -15.81
N THR A 46 -19.09 -1.50 -16.09
CA THR A 46 -19.16 -0.33 -16.98
C THR A 46 -18.79 -0.71 -18.41
N GLU A 47 -19.65 -1.47 -19.10
CA GLU A 47 -19.60 -1.66 -20.57
C GLU A 47 -19.68 -0.33 -21.36
N SER A 48 -19.78 0.81 -20.67
CA SER A 48 -19.92 2.17 -21.22
C SER A 48 -18.75 3.12 -20.89
N SER A 49 -17.75 2.72 -20.10
CA SER A 49 -16.64 3.65 -19.76
C SER A 49 -15.60 3.67 -20.88
N SER A 50 -15.19 4.87 -21.32
CA SER A 50 -14.09 5.01 -22.28
C SER A 50 -12.82 4.32 -21.77
N PRO A 51 -11.94 3.78 -22.64
CA PRO A 51 -10.66 3.22 -22.23
C PRO A 51 -9.85 4.17 -21.34
N GLU A 52 -9.96 5.48 -21.59
CA GLU A 52 -9.34 6.51 -20.77
C GLU A 52 -9.82 6.49 -19.32
N THR A 53 -11.14 6.42 -19.09
CA THR A 53 -11.72 6.36 -17.74
C THR A 53 -11.24 5.11 -16.98
N TYR A 54 -11.13 3.98 -17.69
CA TYR A 54 -10.61 2.73 -17.11
C TYR A 54 -9.17 2.90 -16.58
N TYR A 55 -8.28 3.50 -17.37
CA TYR A 55 -6.89 3.71 -16.93
C TYR A 55 -6.77 4.75 -15.82
N GLN A 56 -7.60 5.80 -15.83
CA GLN A 56 -7.64 6.79 -14.74
C GLN A 56 -8.06 6.14 -13.42
N ASN A 57 -9.05 5.25 -13.43
CA ASN A 57 -9.49 4.53 -12.24
C ASN A 57 -8.39 3.60 -11.69
N ILE A 58 -7.70 2.87 -12.56
CA ILE A 58 -6.54 2.05 -12.15
C ILE A 58 -5.46 2.93 -11.51
N LEU A 59 -5.16 4.06 -12.15
CA LEU A 59 -4.13 4.96 -11.65
C LEU A 59 -4.53 5.56 -10.30
N GLN A 60 -5.80 5.94 -10.13
CA GLN A 60 -6.31 6.41 -8.86
C GLN A 60 -6.14 5.35 -7.76
N LEU A 61 -6.56 4.11 -8.02
CA LEU A 61 -6.43 3.00 -7.06
C LEU A 61 -4.97 2.75 -6.68
N PHE A 62 -4.05 2.79 -7.65
CA PHE A 62 -2.62 2.72 -7.38
C PHE A 62 -2.16 3.82 -6.42
N MET A 63 -2.51 5.08 -6.70
CA MET A 63 -2.09 6.22 -5.89
C MET A 63 -2.71 6.18 -4.49
N GLU A 64 -3.93 5.65 -4.35
CA GLU A 64 -4.56 5.38 -3.05
C GLU A 64 -3.80 4.30 -2.27
N SER A 65 -3.40 3.20 -2.92
CA SER A 65 -2.59 2.14 -2.29
C SER A 65 -1.21 2.65 -1.86
N VAL A 66 -0.57 3.48 -2.69
CA VAL A 66 0.66 4.19 -2.32
C VAL A 66 0.43 5.10 -1.12
N ALA A 67 -0.67 5.85 -1.07
CA ALA A 67 -1.01 6.73 0.05
C ALA A 67 -1.28 5.97 1.36
N ARG A 68 -1.73 4.70 1.29
CA ARG A 68 -1.83 3.80 2.44
C ARG A 68 -0.49 3.24 2.91
N GLY A 69 0.60 3.51 2.19
CA GLY A 69 1.95 3.04 2.52
C GLY A 69 2.24 1.60 2.06
N GLU A 70 1.45 1.06 1.13
CA GLU A 70 1.66 -0.32 0.63
C GLU A 70 2.90 -0.46 -0.26
N LEU A 71 3.38 0.64 -0.85
CA LEU A 71 4.56 0.63 -1.68
C LEU A 71 5.82 0.81 -0.84
N VAL A 72 6.53 -0.30 -0.60
CA VAL A 72 7.75 -0.33 0.19
C VAL A 72 8.93 -0.79 -0.66
N LEU A 73 10.05 -0.08 -0.57
CA LEU A 73 11.31 -0.41 -1.23
C LEU A 73 12.45 -0.36 -0.20
N PHE A 74 13.15 -1.48 0.01
CA PHE A 74 14.24 -1.60 1.00
C PHE A 74 13.86 -1.07 2.40
N ASP A 75 12.68 -1.43 2.90
CA ASP A 75 12.11 -0.95 4.18
C ASP A 75 11.69 0.53 4.23
N ASN A 76 11.74 1.24 3.10
CA ASN A 76 11.28 2.62 2.99
C ASN A 76 9.92 2.69 2.28
N VAL A 77 8.95 3.36 2.91
CA VAL A 77 7.67 3.69 2.26
C VAL A 77 7.93 4.73 1.18
N ILE A 78 7.50 4.43 -0.04
CA ILE A 78 7.57 5.35 -1.16
C ILE A 78 6.28 6.16 -1.22
N TYR A 79 6.40 7.49 -1.19
CA TYR A 79 5.25 8.37 -1.21
C TYR A 79 4.84 8.73 -2.65
N LYS A 80 3.55 9.05 -2.81
CA LYS A 80 2.94 9.44 -4.09
C LYS A 80 3.71 10.53 -4.84
N ASP A 81 4.25 11.51 -4.12
CA ASP A 81 4.92 12.68 -4.70
C ASP A 81 6.35 12.34 -5.19
N SER A 82 6.84 11.14 -4.87
CA SER A 82 8.12 10.60 -5.33
C SER A 82 7.99 9.76 -6.59
N LEU A 83 6.80 9.67 -7.19
CA LEU A 83 6.51 8.78 -8.31
C LEU A 83 5.94 9.53 -9.51
N LYS A 84 6.35 9.08 -10.69
CA LYS A 84 5.71 9.43 -11.95
C LYS A 84 5.32 8.15 -12.70
N PRO A 85 4.03 7.77 -12.68
CA PRO A 85 3.51 6.69 -13.50
C PRO A 85 3.76 6.95 -14.98
N LEU A 86 4.21 5.92 -15.71
CA LEU A 86 4.55 6.00 -17.13
C LEU A 86 3.69 5.08 -17.99
N ARG A 87 3.42 3.87 -17.50
CA ARG A 87 2.76 2.83 -18.29
C ARG A 87 1.97 1.89 -17.39
N ILE A 88 0.80 1.50 -17.89
CA ILE A 88 -0.07 0.52 -17.28
C ILE A 88 -0.13 -0.69 -18.22
N GLU A 89 0.03 -1.89 -17.69
CA GLU A 89 -0.18 -3.15 -18.42
C GLU A 89 -1.19 -4.01 -17.67
N CYS A 90 -2.19 -4.54 -18.39
CA CYS A 90 -3.14 -5.50 -17.84
C CYS A 90 -2.70 -6.92 -18.24
N HIS A 91 -2.54 -7.79 -17.27
CA HIS A 91 -2.14 -9.18 -17.47
C HIS A 91 -3.29 -10.07 -17.01
N TYR A 92 -3.58 -11.11 -17.79
CA TYR A 92 -4.56 -12.12 -17.43
C TYR A 92 -3.87 -13.47 -17.35
N ASN A 93 -3.87 -14.06 -16.16
CA ASN A 93 -3.37 -15.40 -15.95
C ASN A 93 -4.48 -16.40 -16.34
N ILE A 94 -4.22 -17.18 -17.39
CA ILE A 94 -5.19 -18.15 -17.93
C ILE A 94 -5.43 -19.30 -16.95
N GLU A 95 -4.39 -19.74 -16.24
CA GLU A 95 -4.44 -20.89 -15.33
C GLU A 95 -5.22 -20.54 -14.06
N GLU A 96 -4.88 -19.42 -13.45
CA GLU A 96 -5.52 -18.93 -12.22
C GLU A 96 -6.86 -18.24 -12.48
N LYS A 97 -7.17 -17.92 -13.74
CA LYS A 97 -8.32 -17.09 -14.15
C LYS A 97 -8.37 -15.76 -13.41
N SER A 98 -7.19 -15.19 -13.15
CA SER A 98 -7.00 -13.96 -12.39
C SER A 98 -6.47 -12.85 -13.29
N ARG A 99 -6.78 -11.60 -12.95
CA ARG A 99 -6.22 -10.41 -13.60
C ARG A 99 -5.30 -9.69 -12.63
N THR A 100 -4.16 -9.26 -13.13
CA THR A 100 -3.26 -8.35 -12.42
C THR A 100 -2.96 -7.14 -13.28
N VAL A 101 -2.58 -6.03 -12.65
CA VAL A 101 -2.17 -4.82 -13.37
C VAL A 101 -0.76 -4.44 -12.96
N ARG A 102 0.13 -4.24 -13.94
CA ARG A 102 1.48 -3.74 -13.71
C ARG A 102 1.53 -2.25 -14.01
N ILE A 103 2.07 -1.49 -13.06
CA ILE A 103 2.22 -0.04 -13.19
C ILE A 103 3.70 0.29 -13.12
N TYR A 104 4.24 0.75 -14.23
CA TYR A 104 5.62 1.19 -14.37
C TYR A 104 5.69 2.66 -14.00
N SER A 105 6.57 3.00 -13.07
CA SER A 105 6.77 4.37 -12.60
C SER A 105 8.25 4.69 -12.55
N VAL A 106 8.59 5.94 -12.83
CA VAL A 106 9.91 6.50 -12.52
C VAL A 106 9.87 7.08 -11.12
N LEU A 107 10.97 6.93 -10.39
CA LEU A 107 11.19 7.60 -9.11
C LEU A 107 11.71 9.01 -9.38
N LEU A 108 11.07 10.00 -8.75
CA LEU A 108 11.50 11.41 -8.80
C LEU A 108 12.61 11.72 -7.81
N VAL A 109 12.91 10.78 -6.91
CA VAL A 109 13.96 10.85 -5.91
C VAL A 109 14.90 9.68 -6.13
N GLU A 110 16.20 9.93 -6.10
CA GLU A 110 17.19 8.86 -6.25
C GLU A 110 17.18 7.96 -5.01
N ILE A 111 17.10 6.65 -5.23
CA ILE A 111 17.19 5.63 -4.19
C ILE A 111 18.33 4.70 -4.56
N TYR A 112 19.14 4.32 -3.57
CA TYR A 112 20.27 3.43 -3.74
C TYR A 112 20.05 2.13 -2.98
N HIS A 113 20.56 1.02 -3.51
CA HIS A 113 20.50 -0.24 -2.80
C HIS A 113 21.30 -0.16 -1.48
N PRO A 114 20.74 -0.58 -0.32
CA PRO A 114 21.36 -0.34 1.00
C PRO A 114 22.77 -0.94 1.17
N THR A 115 23.03 -2.09 0.55
CA THR A 115 24.32 -2.80 0.67
C THR A 115 25.16 -2.77 -0.59
N ALA A 116 24.69 -2.11 -1.66
CA ALA A 116 25.34 -2.08 -2.96
C ALA A 116 25.03 -0.74 -3.65
N PRO A 117 25.56 0.39 -3.10
CA PRO A 117 25.17 1.74 -3.50
C PRO A 117 25.55 2.10 -4.95
N GLU A 118 26.34 1.27 -5.64
CA GLU A 118 26.51 1.34 -7.08
C GLU A 118 25.21 1.09 -7.86
N PHE A 119 24.21 0.42 -7.27
CA PHE A 119 22.90 0.24 -7.90
C PHE A 119 21.97 1.38 -7.53
N ARG A 120 21.86 2.35 -8.44
CA ARG A 120 20.84 3.40 -8.40
C ARG A 120 19.51 2.87 -8.93
N ILE A 121 18.48 2.96 -8.12
CA ILE A 121 17.10 2.65 -8.50
C ILE A 121 16.45 3.93 -9.01
N ASP A 122 16.01 3.93 -10.27
CA ASP A 122 15.36 5.07 -10.93
C ASP A 122 13.92 4.76 -11.37
N GLY A 123 13.47 3.52 -11.20
CA GLY A 123 12.11 3.14 -11.50
C GLY A 123 11.63 1.95 -10.69
N ILE A 124 10.32 1.77 -10.70
CA ILE A 124 9.66 0.60 -10.10
C ILE A 124 8.55 0.07 -11.00
N THR A 125 8.22 -1.20 -10.83
CA THR A 125 6.94 -1.78 -11.25
C THR A 125 6.20 -2.22 -10.01
N ALA A 126 4.99 -1.72 -9.82
CA ALA A 126 4.06 -2.24 -8.83
C ALA A 126 3.04 -3.17 -9.52
N VAL A 127 2.73 -4.30 -8.90
CA VAL A 127 1.68 -5.22 -9.35
C VAL A 127 0.48 -5.04 -8.43
N LEU A 128 -0.67 -4.73 -9.04
CA LEU A 128 -1.96 -4.69 -8.36
C LEU A 128 -2.74 -5.98 -8.57
N ASP A 129 -3.34 -6.48 -7.50
CA ASP A 129 -4.32 -7.54 -7.55
C ASP A 129 -5.70 -7.02 -8.01
N GLN A 130 -6.66 -7.94 -8.11
CA GLN A 130 -8.05 -7.64 -8.46
C GLN A 130 -8.81 -6.82 -7.40
N TYR A 131 -8.20 -6.43 -6.29
CA TYR A 131 -8.78 -5.57 -5.26
C TYR A 131 -8.04 -4.23 -5.16
N GLY A 132 -7.07 -3.99 -6.04
CA GLY A 132 -6.24 -2.79 -6.04
C GLY A 132 -5.14 -2.75 -4.99
N ASN A 133 -4.86 -3.85 -4.27
CA ASN A 133 -3.73 -3.88 -3.33
C ASN A 133 -2.42 -4.10 -4.09
N ILE A 134 -1.32 -3.49 -3.62
CA ILE A 134 0.01 -3.78 -4.15
C ILE A 134 0.49 -5.13 -3.60
N THR A 135 0.69 -6.10 -4.48
CA THR A 135 1.11 -7.46 -4.11
C THR A 135 2.57 -7.75 -4.40
N GLU A 136 3.17 -7.01 -5.33
CA GLU A 136 4.57 -7.15 -5.71
C GLU A 136 5.16 -5.80 -6.12
N VAL A 137 6.45 -5.60 -5.80
CA VAL A 137 7.23 -4.42 -6.18
C VAL A 137 8.55 -4.89 -6.78
N ILE A 138 8.82 -4.47 -8.01
CA ILE A 138 10.07 -4.75 -8.72
C ILE A 138 10.84 -3.43 -8.86
N ALA A 139 12.06 -3.38 -8.35
CA ALA A 139 12.95 -2.23 -8.51
C ALA A 139 13.71 -2.32 -9.85
N HIS A 140 13.74 -1.23 -10.60
CA HIS A 140 14.53 -1.10 -11.82
C HIS A 140 15.81 -0.36 -11.53
N VAL A 141 16.93 -0.98 -11.89
CA VAL A 141 18.25 -0.39 -11.74
C VAL A 141 18.56 0.41 -13.00
N GLY A 142 18.82 1.71 -12.84
CA GLY A 142 19.30 2.55 -13.92
C GLY A 142 20.70 2.11 -14.36
N SER A 143 20.98 2.20 -15.66
CA SER A 143 22.34 1.92 -16.14
C SER A 143 23.30 2.90 -15.48
N LEU A 144 24.29 2.39 -14.74
CA LEU A 144 25.48 3.16 -14.39
C LEU A 144 26.05 3.69 -15.70
N MET A 145 26.19 5.01 -15.83
CA MET A 145 27.10 5.52 -16.86
C MET A 145 28.51 5.12 -16.43
N PRO A 146 29.29 4.48 -17.32
CA PRO A 146 30.67 4.09 -17.05
C PRO A 146 31.57 5.31 -16.81
#